data_AF-A0A7S0U6U9-F1
#
_entry.id   AF-A0A7S0U6U9-F1
#
_cell.length_a   1.000
_cell.length_b   1.000
_cell.length_c   1.000
_cell.angle_alpha   90.00
_cell.angle_beta   90.00
_cell.angle_gamma   90.00
#
_symmetry.space_group_name_H-M   'P 1'
#
loop_
_entity.id
_entity.type
_entity.pdbx_description
1 polymer ?
#
loop_
_entity_poly.entity_id
_entity_poly.type
_entity_poly.pdbx_seq_one_letter_code
_entity_poly.pdbx_strand_id
1 'polypeptide(L)'
;GFPRQVKTQEGPALRWGGGMEERIVTGNPTLSYEQWKKHSLLLYDALINQSLVHPSPCFRWGRVVSEEPTHSVQRIYYSERGANPNSVVIANAKLAKPRHTDPIKMDKFDEYASSSSISVVVRLETPDKTEVNKIYTCEHARNLLIAKSDL
;
A
#
# COMPACT_ATOMS: atom_id res chain seq x y z
N GLY A 1 -25.02 -28.24 -37.18
CA GLY A 1 -25.04 -26.81 -37.54
C GLY A 1 -23.70 -26.21 -37.17
N PHE A 2 -22.98 -25.69 -38.16
CA PHE A 2 -21.61 -25.18 -38.02
C PHE A 2 -21.53 -23.93 -37.11
N PRO A 3 -20.46 -23.76 -36.32
CA PRO A 3 -20.19 -22.50 -35.62
C PRO A 3 -19.64 -21.45 -36.59
N ARG A 4 -20.21 -20.24 -36.49
CA ARG A 4 -19.91 -19.08 -37.34
C ARG A 4 -18.55 -18.49 -36.96
N GLN A 5 -17.57 -18.61 -37.85
CA GLN A 5 -16.29 -17.88 -37.78
C GLN A 5 -16.54 -16.41 -38.12
N VAL A 6 -16.26 -15.50 -37.19
CA VAL A 6 -16.24 -14.05 -37.46
C VAL A 6 -14.82 -13.69 -37.90
N LYS A 7 -14.67 -13.39 -39.20
CA LYS A 7 -13.44 -12.86 -39.78
C LYS A 7 -13.30 -11.37 -39.41
N THR A 8 -12.24 -11.00 -38.73
CA THR A 8 -11.82 -9.60 -38.60
C THR A 8 -11.02 -9.23 -39.84
N GLN A 9 -11.53 -8.29 -40.64
CA GLN A 9 -10.80 -7.70 -41.77
C GLN A 9 -9.72 -6.75 -41.25
N GLU A 10 -8.49 -6.96 -41.68
CA GLU A 10 -7.42 -5.97 -41.55
C GLU A 10 -7.62 -4.90 -42.63
N GLY A 11 -7.77 -3.63 -42.20
CA GLY A 11 -7.69 -2.45 -43.05
C GLY A 11 -6.48 -1.60 -42.62
N PRO A 12 -5.73 -0.98 -43.55
CA PRO A 12 -4.51 -0.27 -43.21
C PRO A 12 -4.85 1.14 -42.72
N ALA A 13 -4.40 1.51 -41.53
CA ALA A 13 -4.43 2.89 -41.06
C ALA A 13 -3.02 3.50 -41.14
N LEU A 14 -2.86 4.43 -42.10
CA LEU A 14 -1.70 5.29 -42.25
C LEU A 14 -1.68 6.40 -41.18
N ARG A 15 -0.61 6.38 -40.38
CA ARG A 15 0.26 7.49 -39.90
C ARG A 15 -0.32 8.77 -39.23
N TRP A 16 0.10 8.91 -37.97
CA TRP A 16 0.59 10.07 -37.19
C TRP A 16 -0.31 11.28 -36.90
N GLY A 17 -0.89 11.26 -35.70
CA GLY A 17 -1.22 12.44 -34.90
C GLY A 17 -1.06 12.08 -33.43
N GLY A 18 -0.28 12.86 -32.67
CA GLY A 18 0.10 12.55 -31.29
C GLY A 18 -1.10 12.41 -30.35
N GLY A 19 -1.32 11.20 -29.86
CA GLY A 19 -2.14 10.89 -28.71
C GLY A 19 -1.44 9.75 -27.99
N MET A 20 -1.08 9.96 -26.74
CA MET A 20 -0.54 8.92 -25.88
C MET A 20 -1.67 7.91 -25.65
N GLU A 21 -1.74 6.91 -26.54
CA GLU A 21 -2.58 5.74 -26.36
C GLU A 21 -2.19 5.13 -25.02
N GLU A 22 -3.13 5.09 -24.07
CA GLU A 22 -3.01 4.23 -22.90
C GLU A 22 -2.84 2.81 -23.43
N ARG A 23 -1.59 2.38 -23.59
CA ARG A 23 -1.27 0.97 -23.67
C ARG A 23 -1.67 0.41 -22.32
N ILE A 24 -2.88 -0.12 -22.25
CA ILE A 24 -3.23 -1.11 -21.24
C ILE A 24 -2.25 -2.24 -21.50
N VAL A 25 -1.17 -2.27 -20.70
CA VAL A 25 -0.19 -3.34 -20.73
C VAL A 25 -0.95 -4.57 -20.25
N THR A 26 -1.49 -5.34 -21.19
CA THR A 26 -2.05 -6.68 -20.96
C THR A 26 -0.93 -7.69 -20.69
N GLY A 27 0.04 -7.30 -19.86
CA GLY A 27 1.05 -8.19 -19.34
C GLY A 27 0.44 -9.04 -18.23
N ASN A 28 0.85 -10.30 -18.13
CA ASN A 28 0.49 -11.13 -16.99
C ASN A 28 0.97 -10.43 -15.70
N PRO A 29 0.08 -10.02 -14.77
CA PRO A 29 0.45 -9.21 -13.61
C PRO A 29 1.47 -9.92 -12.71
N THR A 30 1.48 -11.26 -12.70
CA THR A 30 2.46 -12.03 -11.93
C THR A 30 3.88 -11.87 -12.46
N LEU A 31 4.06 -11.86 -13.79
CA LEU A 31 5.37 -11.69 -14.41
C LEU A 31 5.95 -10.29 -14.12
N SER A 32 5.09 -9.26 -14.14
CA SER A 32 5.52 -7.90 -13.81
C SER A 32 5.92 -7.77 -12.34
N TYR A 33 5.20 -8.43 -11.43
CA TYR A 33 5.51 -8.43 -10.00
C TYR A 33 6.81 -9.16 -9.67
N GLU A 34 7.01 -10.36 -10.22
CA GLU A 34 8.25 -11.13 -10.00
C GLU A 34 9.48 -10.40 -10.55
N GLN A 35 9.34 -9.73 -11.69
CA GLN A 35 10.39 -8.88 -12.25
C GLN A 35 10.70 -7.71 -11.32
N TRP A 36 9.68 -7.00 -10.84
CA TRP A 36 9.87 -5.92 -9.86
C TRP A 36 10.58 -6.43 -8.59
N LYS A 37 10.14 -7.57 -8.05
CA LYS A 37 10.71 -8.16 -6.82
C LYS A 37 12.20 -8.44 -6.96
N LYS A 38 12.63 -9.01 -8.09
CA LYS A 38 14.06 -9.26 -8.40
C LYS A 38 14.91 -7.99 -8.41
N HIS A 39 14.34 -6.86 -8.83
CA HIS A 39 15.04 -5.58 -8.92
C HIS A 39 14.84 -4.69 -7.68
N SER A 40 13.98 -5.07 -6.73
CA SER A 40 13.61 -4.25 -5.58
C SER A 40 14.82 -3.80 -4.74
N LEU A 41 15.84 -4.65 -4.62
CA LEU A 41 17.11 -4.36 -3.94
C LEU A 41 17.95 -3.26 -4.61
N LEU A 42 17.81 -3.09 -5.92
CA LEU A 42 18.50 -2.05 -6.68
C LEU A 42 17.68 -0.76 -6.75
N LEU A 43 16.36 -0.85 -6.54
CA LEU A 43 15.43 0.26 -6.73
C LEU A 43 15.15 1.04 -5.44
N TYR A 44 15.22 0.40 -4.28
CA TYR A 44 14.84 1.01 -3.01
C TYR A 44 15.94 0.90 -1.97
N ASP A 45 16.09 1.96 -1.18
CA ASP A 45 16.95 1.96 0.01
C ASP A 45 16.34 1.20 1.18
N ALA A 46 15.00 1.06 1.21
CA ALA A 46 14.25 0.34 2.24
C ALA A 46 12.91 -0.13 1.68
N LEU A 47 12.49 -1.35 2.05
CA LEU A 47 11.17 -1.90 1.76
C LEU A 47 10.55 -2.44 3.04
N ILE A 48 9.31 -2.04 3.31
CA ILE A 48 8.51 -2.54 4.43
C ILE A 48 7.17 -2.97 3.87
N ASN A 49 6.79 -4.19 4.19
CA ASN A 49 5.50 -4.74 3.81
C ASN A 49 4.69 -5.12 5.03
N GLN A 50 3.37 -4.98 4.91
CA GLN A 50 2.46 -5.47 5.91
C GLN A 50 1.30 -6.16 5.23
N SER A 51 1.27 -7.48 5.36
CA SER A 51 0.12 -8.28 4.99
C SER A 51 -0.98 -8.08 6.04
N LEU A 52 -1.97 -7.25 5.72
CA LEU A 52 -3.11 -6.98 6.59
C LEU A 52 -4.15 -8.10 6.44
N VAL A 53 -4.73 -8.54 7.56
CA VAL A 53 -5.84 -9.51 7.58
C VAL A 53 -7.08 -8.93 6.90
N HIS A 54 -7.34 -7.66 7.16
CA HIS A 54 -8.45 -6.91 6.58
C HIS A 54 -7.90 -5.81 5.68
N PRO A 55 -8.50 -5.60 4.49
CA PRO A 55 -8.07 -4.53 3.60
C PRO A 55 -8.28 -3.17 4.28
N SER A 56 -7.33 -2.27 4.03
CA SER A 56 -7.41 -0.89 4.50
C SER A 56 -7.84 0.03 3.37
N PRO A 57 -9.01 0.69 3.46
CA PRO A 57 -9.42 1.71 2.48
C PRO A 57 -8.68 3.04 2.65
N CYS A 58 -8.05 3.29 3.82
CA CYS A 58 -7.33 4.54 4.03
C CYS A 58 -6.06 4.36 4.85
N PHE A 59 -5.03 5.12 4.51
CA PHE A 59 -3.75 5.10 5.18
C PHE A 59 -3.21 6.52 5.32
N ARG A 60 -2.67 6.84 6.50
CA ARG A 60 -2.09 8.15 6.80
C ARG A 60 -0.82 8.01 7.62
N TRP A 61 0.26 8.60 7.12
CA TRP A 61 1.45 8.86 7.91
C TRP A 61 1.16 9.93 8.97
N GLY A 62 1.54 9.62 10.20
CA GLY A 62 1.55 10.52 11.32
C GLY A 62 2.93 11.10 11.57
N ARG A 63 3.09 11.68 12.77
CA ARG A 63 4.37 12.27 13.19
C ARG A 63 5.45 11.21 13.44
N VAL A 64 6.69 11.68 13.47
CA VAL A 64 7.81 10.98 14.12
C VAL A 64 7.56 10.95 15.64
N VAL A 65 7.52 9.74 16.19
CA VAL A 65 7.34 9.46 17.63
C VAL A 65 8.68 9.45 18.34
N SER A 66 9.68 8.83 17.73
CA SER A 66 11.04 8.76 18.24
C SER A 66 12.03 8.80 17.09
N GLU A 67 13.19 9.38 17.33
CA GLU A 67 14.31 9.36 16.39
C GLU A 67 15.54 8.82 17.10
N GLU A 68 16.00 7.65 16.68
CA GLU A 68 17.22 7.02 17.16
C GLU A 68 18.34 7.14 16.10
N PRO A 69 19.61 6.89 16.48
CA PRO A 69 20.71 6.94 15.53
C PRO A 69 20.59 5.92 14.38
N THR A 70 19.95 4.77 14.65
CA THR A 70 19.81 3.66 13.71
C THR A 70 18.48 3.70 12.94
N HIS A 71 17.39 4.11 13.59
CA HIS A 71 16.05 4.08 13.02
C HIS A 71 15.20 5.24 13.55
N SER A 72 14.15 5.59 12.81
CA SER A 72 13.11 6.50 13.26
C SER A 72 11.81 5.73 13.43
N VAL A 73 11.03 6.07 14.45
CA VAL A 73 9.70 5.48 14.69
C VAL A 73 8.68 6.51 14.26
N GLN A 74 7.91 6.20 13.23
CA GLN A 74 6.81 7.05 12.75
C GLN A 74 5.47 6.41 13.08
N ARG A 75 4.50 7.25 13.44
CA ARG A 75 3.13 6.81 13.64
C ARG A 75 2.47 6.58 12.28
N ILE A 76 1.69 5.51 12.17
CA ILE A 76 0.80 5.28 11.03
C ILE A 76 -0.63 5.08 11.53
N TYR A 77 -1.58 5.50 10.72
CA TYR A 77 -3.00 5.32 10.95
C TYR A 77 -3.59 4.64 9.71
N TYR A 78 -4.35 3.59 9.92
CA TYR A 78 -5.07 2.92 8.84
C TYR A 78 -6.39 2.37 9.34
N SER A 79 -7.34 2.12 8.45
CA SER A 79 -8.61 1.48 8.82
C SER A 79 -8.60 0.01 8.40
N GLU A 80 -9.45 -0.79 9.02
CA GLU A 80 -9.67 -2.18 8.64
C GLU A 80 -11.13 -2.35 8.26
N ARG A 81 -11.36 -2.60 6.97
CA ARG A 81 -12.69 -2.85 6.41
C ARG A 81 -13.04 -4.32 6.49
N GLY A 82 -14.24 -4.63 6.98
CA GLY A 82 -14.72 -6.01 7.10
C GLY A 82 -14.19 -6.71 8.35
N ALA A 83 -13.47 -6.00 9.22
CA ALA A 83 -13.35 -6.39 10.61
C ALA A 83 -14.74 -6.26 11.26
N ASN A 84 -15.07 -7.16 12.19
CA ASN A 84 -16.34 -7.09 12.93
C ASN A 84 -16.04 -6.80 14.41
N PRO A 85 -16.08 -5.53 14.85
CA PRO A 85 -16.46 -4.30 14.14
C PRO A 85 -15.32 -3.67 13.31
N ASN A 86 -15.66 -2.77 12.37
CA ASN A 86 -14.69 -1.99 11.61
C ASN A 86 -13.83 -1.18 12.59
N SER A 87 -12.50 -1.20 12.40
CA SER A 87 -11.58 -0.57 13.34
C SER A 87 -10.63 0.41 12.67
N VAL A 88 -10.25 1.45 13.41
CA VAL A 88 -9.12 2.32 13.08
C VAL A 88 -7.93 1.86 13.88
N VAL A 89 -6.86 1.50 13.18
CA VAL A 89 -5.63 1.01 13.76
C VAL A 89 -4.60 2.11 13.80
N ILE A 90 -4.03 2.30 14.98
CA ILE A 90 -2.88 3.16 15.22
C ILE A 90 -1.68 2.24 15.43
N ALA A 91 -0.67 2.39 14.57
CA ALA A 91 0.54 1.60 14.66
C ALA A 91 1.79 2.51 14.60
N ASN A 92 2.94 1.89 14.86
CA ASN A 92 4.26 2.47 14.73
C ASN A 92 5.02 1.71 13.66
N ALA A 93 5.51 2.43 12.66
CA ALA A 93 6.46 1.94 11.68
C ALA A 93 7.88 2.37 12.08
N LYS A 94 8.76 1.39 12.26
CA LYS A 94 10.20 1.58 12.43
C LYS A 94 10.84 1.67 11.05
N LEU A 95 11.36 2.85 10.72
CA LEU A 95 12.05 3.14 9.48
C LEU A 95 13.55 3.18 9.74
N ALA A 96 14.31 2.27 9.13
CA ALA A 96 15.75 2.31 9.18
C ALA A 96 16.26 3.60 8.50
N LYS A 97 17.26 4.25 9.10
CA LYS A 97 17.94 5.37 8.44
C LYS A 97 18.76 4.83 7.25
N PRO A 98 18.97 5.60 6.16
CA PRO A 98 19.61 5.10 4.95
C PRO A 98 20.97 4.40 5.17
N ARG A 99 21.75 4.86 6.15
CA ARG A 99 23.07 4.28 6.48
C ARG A 99 23.01 2.96 7.27
N HIS A 100 21.84 2.63 7.82
CA HIS A 100 21.61 1.47 8.66
C HIS A 100 20.62 0.48 8.03
N THR A 101 20.20 0.71 6.78
CA THR A 101 19.36 -0.27 6.09
C THR A 101 20.19 -1.48 5.73
N ASP A 102 19.63 -2.66 6.02
CA ASP A 102 20.26 -3.93 5.75
C ASP A 102 19.66 -4.52 4.47
N PRO A 103 20.39 -4.51 3.34
CA PRO A 103 19.88 -5.04 2.07
C PRO A 103 19.60 -6.55 2.16
N ILE A 104 20.22 -7.27 3.09
CA ILE A 104 19.97 -8.72 3.30
C ILE A 104 18.54 -8.94 3.84
N LYS A 105 18.00 -8.00 4.61
CA LYS A 105 16.61 -8.09 5.10
C LYS A 105 15.59 -7.83 3.99
N MET A 106 15.93 -6.98 3.03
CA MET A 106 15.09 -6.72 1.87
C MET A 106 15.07 -7.90 0.89
N ASP A 107 16.17 -8.64 0.77
CA ASP A 107 16.25 -9.80 -0.14
C ASP A 107 15.34 -10.94 0.34
N LYS A 108 15.26 -11.11 1.67
CA LYS A 108 14.42 -12.13 2.33
C LYS A 108 12.98 -11.68 2.55
N PHE A 109 12.53 -10.66 1.82
CA PHE A 109 11.21 -10.10 2.00
C PHE A 109 10.10 -11.09 1.53
N ASP A 110 9.20 -11.44 2.47
CA ASP A 110 8.03 -12.28 2.25
C ASP A 110 6.74 -11.46 2.22
N GLU A 111 5.99 -11.58 1.13
CA GLU A 111 4.73 -10.90 0.86
C GLU A 111 3.62 -11.24 1.84
N TYR A 112 3.58 -12.50 2.26
CA TYR A 112 2.51 -13.01 3.11
C TYR A 112 2.81 -12.75 4.58
N ALA A 113 4.09 -12.50 4.92
CA ALA A 113 4.51 -12.12 6.25
C ALA A 113 4.38 -10.61 6.46
N SER A 114 3.85 -10.23 7.62
CA SER A 114 3.93 -8.86 8.10
C SER A 114 5.34 -8.55 8.59
N SER A 115 5.90 -7.42 8.15
CA SER A 115 7.23 -6.99 8.61
C SER A 115 7.21 -6.67 10.11
N SER A 116 8.23 -7.13 10.84
CA SER A 116 8.43 -6.82 12.27
C SER A 116 8.70 -5.33 12.55
N SER A 117 8.93 -4.55 11.50
CA SER A 117 9.08 -3.09 11.56
C SER A 117 7.80 -2.39 11.99
N ILE A 118 6.62 -3.01 11.87
CA ILE A 118 5.35 -2.39 12.25
C ILE A 118 4.81 -3.02 13.53
N SER A 119 4.49 -2.16 14.49
CA SER A 119 3.92 -2.54 15.78
C SER A 119 2.59 -1.83 16.01
N VAL A 120 1.52 -2.60 16.15
CA VAL A 120 0.19 -2.06 16.44
C VAL A 120 0.16 -1.57 17.89
N VAL A 121 -0.34 -0.36 18.09
CA VAL A 121 -0.39 0.28 19.41
C VAL A 121 -1.79 0.25 19.97
N VAL A 122 -2.79 0.63 19.16
CA VAL A 122 -4.19 0.52 19.57
C VAL A 122 -5.06 0.28 18.35
N ARG A 123 -6.13 -0.47 18.58
CA ARG A 123 -7.24 -0.68 17.64
C ARG A 123 -8.45 -0.03 18.27
N LEU A 124 -9.03 0.94 17.57
CA LEU A 124 -10.22 1.68 18.00
C LEU A 124 -11.41 1.20 17.19
N GLU A 125 -12.44 0.72 17.86
CA GLU A 125 -13.67 0.30 17.20
C GLU A 125 -14.46 1.53 16.73
N THR A 126 -14.98 1.47 15.52
CA THR A 126 -15.81 2.55 14.96
C THR A 126 -17.22 2.44 15.55
N PRO A 127 -17.78 3.53 16.13
CA PRO A 127 -19.04 3.46 16.88
C PRO A 127 -20.22 2.96 16.06
N ASP A 128 -20.33 3.40 14.80
CA ASP A 128 -21.47 3.08 13.93
C ASP A 128 -21.23 1.83 13.06
N LYS A 129 -20.15 1.07 13.33
CA LYS A 129 -19.67 -0.04 12.48
C LYS A 129 -19.44 0.37 11.03
N THR A 130 -19.36 1.66 10.74
CA THR A 130 -19.18 2.20 9.41
C THR A 130 -17.73 2.06 8.96
N GLU A 131 -17.51 2.06 7.66
CA GLU A 131 -16.15 2.03 7.11
C GLU A 131 -15.53 3.42 7.17
N VAL A 132 -14.27 3.50 7.60
CA VAL A 132 -13.53 4.77 7.64
C VAL A 132 -12.72 4.88 6.35
N ASN A 133 -13.09 5.86 5.50
CA ASN A 133 -12.50 6.06 4.18
C ASN A 133 -11.43 7.15 4.16
N LYS A 134 -11.43 8.06 5.15
CA LYS A 134 -10.37 9.06 5.31
C LYS A 134 -10.03 9.28 6.77
N ILE A 135 -8.74 9.43 7.04
CA ILE A 135 -8.21 9.77 8.36
C ILE A 135 -7.41 11.06 8.24
N TYR A 136 -7.72 12.03 9.10
CA TYR A 136 -7.00 13.28 9.23
C TYR A 136 -6.36 13.38 10.61
N THR A 137 -5.16 13.90 10.63
CA THR A 137 -4.39 14.17 11.84
C THR A 137 -4.21 15.67 11.98
N CYS A 138 -4.36 16.20 13.19
CA CYS A 138 -4.03 17.59 13.48
C CYS A 138 -2.61 17.69 14.04
N GLU A 139 -1.75 18.51 13.44
CA GLU A 139 -0.38 18.71 13.93
C GLU A 139 -0.34 19.46 15.27
N HIS A 140 -1.25 20.42 15.44
CA HIS A 140 -1.37 21.24 16.64
C HIS A 140 -2.01 20.48 17.81
N ALA A 141 -3.02 19.64 17.53
CA ALA A 141 -3.71 18.82 18.52
C ALA A 141 -3.41 17.32 18.31
N ARG A 142 -2.30 16.86 18.89
CA ARG A 142 -1.74 15.51 18.66
C ARG A 142 -2.60 14.36 19.19
N ASN A 143 -3.52 14.66 20.09
CA ASN A 143 -4.48 13.72 20.66
C ASN A 143 -5.78 13.63 19.84
N LEU A 144 -5.91 14.41 18.76
CA LEU A 144 -7.11 14.46 17.95
C LEU A 144 -6.88 13.71 16.62
N LEU A 145 -7.74 12.72 16.39
CA LEU A 145 -7.83 11.96 15.15
C LEU A 145 -9.23 12.13 14.58
N ILE A 146 -9.34 12.56 13.32
CA ILE A 146 -10.63 12.72 12.65
C ILE A 146 -10.76 11.59 11.63
N ALA A 147 -11.80 10.80 11.77
CA ALA A 147 -12.17 9.77 10.81
C ALA A 147 -13.42 10.24 10.05
N LYS A 148 -13.40 10.10 8.73
CA LYS A 148 -14.58 10.32 7.88
C LYS A 148 -15.07 8.97 7.36
N SER A 149 -16.35 8.73 7.55
CA SER A 149 -17.11 7.70 6.86
C SER A 149 -17.99 8.33 5.77
N ASP A 150 -18.28 7.59 4.71
CA ASP A 150 -19.12 8.06 3.59
C ASP A 150 -20.56 7.50 3.65
N LEU A 151 -20.98 6.96 4.81
CA LEU A 151 -22.34 6.51 5.08
C LEU A 151 -23.19 7.61 5.74
#